data_AF-A0A0C9XY49-F1
#
_entry.id   AF-A0A0C9XY49-F1
#
_cell.length_a   1.000
_cell.length_b   1.000
_cell.length_c   1.000
_cell.angle_alpha   90.00
_cell.angle_beta   90.00
_cell.angle_gamma   90.00
#
_symmetry.space_group_name_H-M   'P 1'
#
loop_
_entity.id
_entity.type
_entity.pdbx_description
1 polymer ?
#
loop_
_entity_poly.entity_id
_entity_poly.type
_entity_poly.pdbx_seq_one_letter_code
_entity_poly.pdbx_strand_id
1 'polypeptide(L)'
;MNDDQAVHLVVYEGKNEFEDGGSDPSTQGAFSYLRIFCQEDNHTLLLKTCCPVFIVAHAGAWLTILGGVITSKCIVQRLTDFLWVPVHSTHDDDHWLRIARIFYVLKESIGRLESCELCYNLSHPIPHPWFFPSVHTFSENGVEVRFEYMKPLEDDQTCVTYLVETVEAPQKKIVVKFITRYGADVHRTMAEAGFAPKLHYFGPIDTTEDAVSYDKLRMVVMDYMEGVTLSAVIKQERVPARVVTHLREAIKHLHGAGFVFGDLCGPNVIVTPSDEITAWLIDFDWAGKDGKVMYPVSINKELTWAKGTEGLNPIDKEHDLFNLNSILETCSTLIV
;
A
#
# COMPACT_ATOMS: atom_id res chain seq x y z
N MET A 1 -8.40 -37.56 6.14
CA MET A 1 -7.07 -37.00 6.48
C MET A 1 -7.28 -36.12 7.69
N ASN A 2 -6.47 -36.31 8.74
CA ASN A 2 -6.80 -36.04 10.14
C ASN A 2 -7.43 -34.66 10.41
N ASP A 3 -8.58 -34.67 11.09
CA ASP A 3 -9.34 -33.54 11.63
C ASP A 3 -8.60 -32.74 12.74
N ASP A 4 -7.31 -32.99 12.96
CA ASP A 4 -6.56 -32.53 14.14
C ASP A 4 -5.31 -31.70 13.76
N GLN A 5 -5.33 -30.98 12.64
CA GLN A 5 -4.27 -30.00 12.38
C GLN A 5 -4.47 -28.78 13.29
N ALA A 6 -3.69 -28.73 14.37
CA ALA A 6 -3.74 -27.63 15.33
C ALA A 6 -3.42 -26.30 14.65
N VAL A 7 -4.37 -25.38 14.68
CA VAL A 7 -4.19 -24.01 14.19
C VAL A 7 -3.65 -23.15 15.32
N HIS A 8 -2.49 -22.54 15.12
CA HIS A 8 -1.94 -21.59 16.07
C HIS A 8 -2.58 -20.21 15.86
N LEU A 9 -3.28 -19.70 16.87
CA LEU A 9 -3.90 -18.37 16.85
C LEU A 9 -3.07 -17.31 17.59
N VAL A 10 -2.17 -17.76 18.48
CA VAL A 10 -1.29 -16.90 19.27
C VAL A 10 0.12 -17.49 19.30
N VAL A 11 1.12 -16.64 19.07
CA VAL A 11 2.54 -16.91 19.36
C VAL A 11 2.97 -16.02 20.51
N TYR A 12 3.47 -16.61 21.59
CA TYR A 12 3.97 -15.87 22.74
C TYR A 12 5.49 -15.95 22.81
N GLU A 13 6.15 -14.80 22.93
CA GLU A 13 7.60 -14.70 23.09
C GLU A 13 7.91 -13.80 24.31
N GLY A 14 8.63 -14.34 25.29
CA GLY A 14 8.90 -13.66 26.55
C GLY A 14 10.39 -13.62 26.88
N LYS A 15 10.84 -12.47 27.39
CA LYS A 15 12.21 -12.22 27.86
C LYS A 15 12.22 -11.56 29.23
N ASN A 16 13.31 -11.74 29.98
CA ASN A 16 13.43 -11.13 31.29
C ASN A 16 13.56 -9.61 31.19
N GLU A 17 14.35 -9.11 30.23
CA GLU A 17 14.55 -7.69 29.93
C GLU A 17 14.77 -7.50 28.42
N PHE A 18 14.79 -6.24 27.96
CA PHE A 18 15.29 -5.94 26.62
C PHE A 18 16.77 -6.33 26.51
N GLU A 19 17.20 -6.72 25.32
CA GLU A 19 18.56 -7.20 25.01
C GLU A 19 18.93 -8.59 25.57
N ASP A 20 18.09 -9.21 26.39
CA ASP A 20 18.27 -10.60 26.83
C ASP A 20 18.26 -11.56 25.61
N GLY A 21 19.25 -12.44 25.51
CA GLY A 21 19.37 -13.38 24.40
C GLY A 21 19.62 -12.77 23.01
N GLY A 22 20.08 -11.50 22.92
CA GLY A 22 20.62 -10.91 21.69
C GLY A 22 19.60 -10.58 20.58
N SER A 23 18.31 -10.55 20.89
CA SER A 23 17.24 -10.14 19.97
C SER A 23 16.11 -9.46 20.74
N ASP A 24 15.37 -8.56 20.11
CA ASP A 24 14.15 -8.01 20.69
C ASP A 24 13.02 -9.08 20.65
N PRO A 25 12.18 -9.21 21.71
CA PRO A 25 11.13 -10.24 21.76
C PRO A 25 10.09 -10.11 20.63
N SER A 26 9.83 -8.90 20.10
CA SER A 26 8.89 -8.73 18.98
C SER A 26 9.48 -9.28 17.67
N THR A 27 10.78 -9.05 17.46
CA THR A 27 11.52 -9.60 16.32
C THR A 27 11.65 -11.11 16.43
N GLN A 28 11.97 -11.62 17.61
CA GLN A 28 12.05 -13.06 17.85
C GLN A 28 10.68 -13.73 17.70
N GLY A 29 9.60 -13.12 18.20
CA GLY A 29 8.23 -13.59 18.00
C GLY A 29 7.84 -13.70 16.52
N ALA A 30 8.26 -12.73 15.69
CA ALA A 30 8.07 -12.80 14.23
C ALA A 30 8.80 -14.00 13.59
N PHE A 31 10.03 -14.30 14.03
CA PHE A 31 10.76 -15.47 13.57
C PHE A 31 10.18 -16.79 14.09
N SER A 32 9.71 -16.83 15.34
CA SER A 32 9.01 -17.97 15.93
C SER A 32 7.73 -18.27 15.14
N TYR A 33 6.93 -17.24 14.82
CA TYR A 33 5.78 -17.33 13.93
C TYR A 33 6.14 -17.94 12.57
N LEU A 34 7.14 -17.37 11.89
CA LEU A 34 7.58 -17.87 10.59
C LEU A 34 8.02 -19.33 10.66
N ARG A 35 8.80 -19.67 11.69
CA ARG A 35 9.30 -21.03 11.91
C ARG A 35 8.15 -22.02 12.07
N ILE A 36 7.12 -21.68 12.82
CA ILE A 36 5.95 -22.56 13.06
C ILE A 36 5.25 -22.87 11.74
N PHE A 37 4.90 -21.85 10.95
CA PHE A 37 4.06 -22.03 9.76
C PHE A 37 4.81 -22.47 8.50
N CYS A 38 6.14 -22.29 8.45
CA CYS A 38 6.97 -22.74 7.34
C CYS A 38 7.59 -24.14 7.54
N GLN A 39 7.20 -24.90 8.57
CA GLN A 39 7.55 -26.33 8.66
C GLN A 39 6.81 -27.13 7.58
N GLU A 40 7.40 -28.26 7.13
CA GLU A 40 6.79 -29.14 6.12
C GLU A 40 5.39 -29.63 6.51
N ASP A 41 5.17 -29.90 7.79
CA ASP A 41 3.87 -30.35 8.33
C ASP A 41 2.74 -29.32 8.14
N ASN A 42 3.09 -28.03 7.98
CA ASN A 42 2.14 -26.92 7.82
C ASN A 42 2.01 -26.43 6.38
N HIS A 43 2.66 -27.11 5.41
CA HIS A 43 2.66 -26.69 4.00
C HIS A 43 1.25 -26.56 3.41
N THR A 44 0.32 -27.45 3.77
CA THR A 44 -1.07 -27.38 3.31
C THR A 44 -1.79 -26.13 3.84
N LEU A 45 -1.56 -25.78 5.11
CA LEU A 45 -2.13 -24.60 5.74
C LEU A 45 -1.59 -23.33 5.09
N LEU A 46 -0.29 -23.29 4.81
CA LEU A 46 0.40 -22.18 4.14
C LEU A 46 -0.10 -21.94 2.71
N LEU A 47 -0.42 -22.99 1.96
CA LEU A 47 -0.92 -22.85 0.58
C LEU A 47 -2.39 -22.43 0.50
N LYS A 48 -3.15 -22.68 1.57
CA LYS A 48 -4.60 -22.49 1.61
C LYS A 48 -5.05 -21.34 2.50
N THR A 49 -4.13 -20.75 3.26
CA THR A 49 -4.42 -19.67 4.20
C THR A 49 -3.24 -18.69 4.28
N CYS A 50 -3.46 -17.49 4.82
CA CYS A 50 -2.42 -16.57 5.23
C CYS A 50 -1.93 -16.79 6.66
N CYS A 51 -2.33 -17.90 7.31
CA CYS A 51 -1.87 -18.23 8.66
C CYS A 51 -1.94 -17.03 9.64
N PRO A 52 -3.08 -16.33 9.77
CA PRO A 52 -3.14 -15.13 10.60
C PRO A 52 -2.89 -15.48 12.07
N VAL A 53 -2.12 -14.67 12.78
CA VAL A 53 -1.79 -14.91 14.19
C VAL A 53 -1.67 -13.62 14.97
N PHE A 54 -2.01 -13.64 16.26
CA PHE A 54 -1.52 -12.63 17.19
C PHE A 54 -0.16 -13.03 17.74
N ILE A 55 0.80 -12.12 17.75
CA ILE A 55 2.09 -12.33 18.39
C ILE A 55 2.13 -11.45 19.63
N VAL A 56 2.27 -12.06 20.80
CA VAL A 56 2.39 -11.35 22.08
C VAL A 56 3.84 -11.42 22.50
N ALA A 57 4.52 -10.28 22.47
CA ALA A 57 5.93 -10.17 22.82
C ALA A 57 6.09 -9.38 24.12
N HIS A 58 6.92 -9.91 25.03
CA HIS A 58 7.11 -9.35 26.37
C HIS A 58 8.59 -9.29 26.76
N ALA A 59 9.01 -8.18 27.37
CA ALA A 59 10.33 -8.01 27.99
C ALA A 59 10.17 -7.25 29.33
N GLY A 60 10.38 -7.96 30.44
CA GLY A 60 10.33 -7.41 31.80
C GLY A 60 8.98 -6.84 32.22
N ALA A 61 8.79 -5.55 32.00
CA ALA A 61 7.56 -4.81 32.30
C ALA A 61 6.80 -4.37 31.04
N TRP A 62 7.37 -4.64 29.87
CA TRP A 62 6.91 -4.13 28.59
C TRP A 62 6.27 -5.23 27.77
N LEU A 63 5.09 -4.95 27.22
CA LEU A 63 4.34 -5.87 26.37
C LEU A 63 3.94 -5.20 25.07
N THR A 64 4.03 -5.90 23.95
CA THR A 64 3.49 -5.44 22.67
C THR A 64 2.72 -6.56 21.99
N ILE A 65 1.68 -6.19 21.26
CA ILE A 65 0.85 -7.09 20.48
C ILE A 65 1.11 -6.78 19.01
N LEU A 66 1.45 -7.81 18.24
CA LEU A 66 1.59 -7.76 16.79
C LEU A 66 0.57 -8.69 16.13
N GLY A 67 0.28 -8.44 14.86
CA GLY A 67 -0.44 -9.33 13.98
C GLY A 67 0.51 -9.86 12.91
N GLY A 68 0.49 -11.17 12.68
CA GLY A 68 1.24 -11.83 11.63
C GLY A 68 0.30 -12.39 10.57
N VAL A 69 0.64 -12.21 9.29
CA VAL A 69 0.03 -12.92 8.15
C VAL A 69 1.12 -13.32 7.16
N ILE A 70 0.97 -14.46 6.49
CA ILE A 70 1.85 -14.93 5.44
C ILE A 70 1.10 -14.89 4.11
N THR A 71 1.54 -14.04 3.20
CA THR A 71 1.06 -14.01 1.82
C THR A 71 2.11 -14.66 0.92
N SER A 72 2.62 -13.96 -0.09
CA SER A 72 3.91 -14.31 -0.70
C SER A 72 5.08 -14.06 0.26
N LYS A 73 4.82 -13.34 1.37
CA LYS A 73 5.80 -12.86 2.34
C LYS A 73 5.22 -12.89 3.74
N CYS A 74 6.08 -12.97 4.75
CA CYS A 74 5.70 -12.83 6.14
C CYS A 74 5.56 -11.34 6.48
N ILE A 75 4.33 -10.92 6.76
CA ILE A 75 4.00 -9.56 7.17
C ILE A 75 3.69 -9.61 8.66
N VAL A 76 4.50 -8.89 9.46
CA VAL A 76 4.26 -8.72 10.89
C VAL A 76 4.12 -7.24 11.18
N GLN A 77 2.97 -6.85 11.72
CA GLN A 77 2.65 -5.48 12.04
C GLN A 77 2.41 -5.33 13.54
N ARG A 78 2.99 -4.28 14.14
CA ARG A 78 2.66 -3.89 15.52
C ARG A 78 1.24 -3.32 15.56
N LEU A 79 0.38 -3.94 16.37
CA LEU A 79 -0.99 -3.49 16.62
C LEU A 79 -1.06 -2.57 17.83
N THR A 80 -0.08 -2.66 18.74
CA THR A 80 0.11 -1.73 19.86
C THR A 80 1.55 -1.21 19.88
N ASP A 81 1.75 -0.10 20.59
CA ASP A 81 3.06 0.29 21.12
C ASP A 81 3.57 -0.73 22.16
N PHE A 82 4.77 -0.49 22.69
CA PHE A 82 5.25 -1.19 23.88
C PHE A 82 4.54 -0.62 25.11
N LEU A 83 3.61 -1.40 25.64
CA LEU A 83 2.79 -1.10 26.79
C LEU A 83 3.61 -1.35 28.06
N TRP A 84 3.72 -0.34 28.90
CA TRP A 84 4.08 -0.54 30.30
C TRP A 84 2.95 -1.30 30.99
N VAL A 85 3.22 -2.46 31.60
CA VAL A 85 2.19 -3.30 32.26
C VAL A 85 2.14 -3.08 33.78
N PRO A 86 3.26 -2.86 34.50
CA PRO A 86 3.21 -2.68 35.94
C PRO A 86 2.37 -1.48 36.36
N VAL A 87 1.56 -1.68 37.39
CA VAL A 87 0.76 -0.61 37.98
C VAL A 87 1.44 -0.15 39.26
N HIS A 88 1.61 1.17 39.41
CA HIS A 88 2.33 1.75 40.53
C HIS A 88 1.45 2.33 41.64
N SER A 89 0.17 2.64 41.38
CA SER A 89 -0.71 3.21 42.41
C SER A 89 -2.20 3.06 42.13
N THR A 90 -3.01 3.31 43.16
CA THR A 90 -4.48 3.39 43.08
C THR A 90 -5.00 4.68 42.41
N HIS A 91 -4.11 5.54 41.91
CA HIS A 91 -4.48 6.79 41.22
C HIS A 91 -4.30 6.68 39.69
N ASP A 92 -3.94 5.49 39.18
CA ASP A 92 -3.60 5.26 37.79
C ASP A 92 -4.73 4.54 37.02
N ASP A 93 -5.98 4.95 37.29
CA ASP A 93 -7.18 4.31 36.75
C ASP A 93 -7.22 4.33 35.21
N ASP A 94 -6.72 5.40 34.58
CA ASP A 94 -6.67 5.50 33.12
C ASP A 94 -5.73 4.46 32.50
N HIS A 95 -4.57 4.23 33.13
CA HIS A 95 -3.64 3.19 32.70
C HIS A 95 -4.24 1.80 32.89
N TRP A 96 -4.88 1.55 34.04
CA TRP A 96 -5.65 0.32 34.30
C TRP A 96 -6.67 0.04 33.20
N LEU A 97 -7.51 1.03 32.90
CA LEU A 97 -8.56 0.91 31.90
C LEU A 97 -7.98 0.72 30.50
N ARG A 98 -6.86 1.38 30.16
CA ARG A 98 -6.16 1.19 28.88
C ARG A 98 -5.70 -0.26 28.73
N ILE A 99 -4.96 -0.79 29.69
CA ILE A 99 -4.42 -2.16 29.64
C ILE A 99 -5.55 -3.19 29.62
N ALA A 100 -6.57 -3.02 30.47
CA ALA A 100 -7.74 -3.90 30.51
C ALA A 100 -8.49 -3.92 29.18
N ARG A 101 -8.70 -2.75 28.54
CA ARG A 101 -9.34 -2.67 27.22
C ARG A 101 -8.53 -3.38 26.15
N ILE A 102 -7.21 -3.23 26.15
CA ILE A 102 -6.34 -3.91 25.18
C ILE A 102 -6.45 -5.42 25.32
N PHE A 103 -6.36 -5.97 26.54
CA PHE A 103 -6.51 -7.41 26.75
C PHE A 103 -7.92 -7.92 26.43
N TYR A 104 -8.95 -7.14 26.75
CA TYR A 104 -10.32 -7.46 26.38
C TYR A 104 -10.47 -7.54 24.86
N VAL A 105 -9.99 -6.53 24.12
CA VAL A 105 -10.04 -6.52 22.65
C VAL A 105 -9.21 -7.65 22.06
N LEU A 106 -8.03 -7.96 22.62
CA LEU A 106 -7.20 -9.08 22.17
C LEU A 106 -7.96 -10.41 22.32
N LYS A 107 -8.61 -10.64 23.47
CA LYS A 107 -9.42 -11.84 23.70
C LYS A 107 -10.55 -11.95 22.67
N GLU A 108 -11.31 -10.88 22.46
CA GLU A 108 -12.41 -10.87 21.48
C GLU A 108 -11.88 -11.09 20.06
N SER A 109 -10.72 -10.52 19.72
CA SER A 109 -10.11 -10.67 18.40
C SER A 109 -9.58 -12.09 18.14
N ILE A 110 -9.01 -12.74 19.16
CA ILE A 110 -8.64 -14.16 19.08
C ILE A 110 -9.88 -15.02 18.86
N GLY A 111 -10.97 -14.77 19.59
CA GLY A 111 -12.24 -15.50 19.38
C GLY A 111 -12.81 -15.30 17.98
N ARG A 112 -12.73 -14.09 17.42
CA ARG A 112 -13.11 -13.82 16.02
C ARG A 112 -12.24 -14.58 15.04
N LEU A 113 -10.93 -14.62 15.28
CA LEU A 113 -9.98 -15.33 14.42
C LEU A 113 -10.23 -16.84 14.42
N GLU A 114 -10.52 -17.41 15.58
CA GLU A 114 -10.91 -18.82 15.74
C GLU A 114 -12.17 -19.16 14.93
N SER A 115 -13.16 -18.24 14.93
CA SER A 115 -14.40 -18.38 14.16
C SER A 115 -14.31 -17.98 12.68
N CYS A 116 -13.15 -17.49 12.23
CA CYS A 116 -13.00 -16.94 10.88
C CYS A 116 -12.89 -18.07 9.85
N GLU A 117 -14.02 -18.47 9.28
CA GLU A 117 -14.07 -19.46 8.19
C GLU A 117 -13.19 -19.01 7.01
N LEU A 118 -13.27 -17.73 6.65
CA LEU A 118 -12.44 -17.13 5.60
C LEU A 118 -10.94 -17.18 5.90
N CYS A 119 -10.50 -17.39 7.15
CA CYS A 119 -9.10 -17.40 7.57
C CYS A 119 -8.51 -18.82 7.69
N TYR A 120 -9.35 -19.85 7.61
CA TYR A 120 -8.92 -21.25 7.71
C TYR A 120 -9.70 -22.23 6.81
N ASN A 121 -10.41 -21.74 5.79
CA ASN A 121 -11.15 -22.58 4.86
C ASN A 121 -10.22 -23.27 3.85
N LEU A 122 -9.83 -24.50 4.20
CA LEU A 122 -8.98 -25.39 3.40
C LEU A 122 -9.65 -25.92 2.11
N SER A 123 -10.90 -25.56 1.82
CA SER A 123 -11.64 -26.03 0.64
C SER A 123 -11.42 -25.18 -0.61
N HIS A 124 -10.75 -24.03 -0.50
CA HIS A 124 -10.54 -23.14 -1.65
C HIS A 124 -9.49 -23.69 -2.64
N PRO A 125 -9.67 -23.40 -3.96
CA PRO A 125 -8.68 -23.73 -4.97
C PRO A 125 -7.42 -22.86 -4.85
N ILE A 126 -6.27 -23.41 -5.26
CA ILE A 126 -4.96 -22.72 -5.31
C ILE A 126 -4.82 -21.99 -6.67
N PRO A 127 -4.27 -20.76 -6.73
CA PRO A 127 -3.79 -19.95 -5.61
C PRO A 127 -4.93 -19.23 -4.87
N HIS A 128 -4.84 -19.21 -3.54
CA HIS A 128 -5.85 -18.64 -2.66
C HIS A 128 -5.91 -17.10 -2.79
N PRO A 129 -7.08 -16.44 -2.72
CA PRO A 129 -7.23 -14.98 -2.84
C PRO A 129 -6.47 -14.08 -1.83
N TRP A 130 -5.76 -14.64 -0.84
CA TRP A 130 -5.16 -13.84 0.25
C TRP A 130 -3.82 -13.19 -0.12
N PHE A 131 -3.36 -13.38 -1.36
CA PHE A 131 -2.29 -12.55 -1.93
C PHE A 131 -2.76 -11.11 -2.22
N PHE A 132 -4.05 -10.83 -2.05
CA PHE A 132 -4.65 -9.52 -2.28
C PHE A 132 -5.37 -9.01 -1.02
N PRO A 133 -5.60 -7.68 -0.92
CA PRO A 133 -6.46 -7.11 0.11
C PRO A 133 -7.89 -7.69 0.03
N SER A 134 -8.57 -7.76 1.18
CA SER A 134 -9.95 -8.29 1.27
C SER A 134 -11.02 -7.42 0.60
N VAL A 135 -10.70 -6.15 0.36
CA VAL A 135 -11.59 -5.14 -0.21
C VAL A 135 -11.85 -5.45 -1.68
N HIS A 136 -13.11 -5.57 -2.07
CA HIS A 136 -13.52 -5.96 -3.43
C HIS A 136 -14.66 -5.08 -3.99
N THR A 137 -14.97 -3.97 -3.31
CA THR A 137 -16.03 -3.03 -3.72
C THR A 137 -15.57 -1.59 -3.57
N PHE A 138 -16.17 -0.69 -4.36
CA PHE A 138 -16.08 0.75 -4.18
C PHE A 138 -17.37 1.42 -4.62
N SER A 139 -17.59 2.68 -4.22
CA SER A 139 -18.75 3.45 -4.67
C SER A 139 -18.39 4.38 -5.82
N GLU A 140 -19.06 4.25 -6.97
CA GLU A 140 -18.98 5.21 -8.07
C GLU A 140 -20.33 5.91 -8.23
N ASN A 141 -20.38 7.23 -8.01
CA ASN A 141 -21.60 8.04 -8.10
C ASN A 141 -22.78 7.49 -7.25
N GLY A 142 -22.48 6.89 -6.10
CA GLY A 142 -23.48 6.30 -5.20
C GLY A 142 -23.92 4.89 -5.59
N VAL A 143 -23.34 4.30 -6.63
CA VAL A 143 -23.55 2.91 -7.02
C VAL A 143 -22.36 2.07 -6.55
N GLU A 144 -22.64 0.97 -5.88
CA GLU A 144 -21.58 0.01 -5.51
C GLU A 144 -21.11 -0.75 -6.77
N VAL A 145 -19.80 -0.77 -6.97
CA VAL A 145 -19.13 -1.48 -8.05
C VAL A 145 -18.26 -2.57 -7.43
N ARG A 146 -18.42 -3.81 -7.88
CA ARG A 146 -17.63 -4.94 -7.40
C ARG A 146 -16.52 -5.28 -8.38
N PHE A 147 -15.40 -5.75 -7.86
CA PHE A 147 -14.25 -6.12 -8.67
C PHE A 147 -13.52 -7.35 -8.12
N GLU A 148 -12.77 -8.01 -9.00
CA GLU A 148 -11.90 -9.13 -8.67
C GLU A 148 -10.45 -8.78 -8.99
N TYR A 149 -9.54 -9.16 -8.10
CA TYR A 149 -8.11 -8.91 -8.29
C TYR A 149 -7.53 -9.82 -9.37
N MET A 150 -6.77 -9.22 -10.29
CA MET A 150 -6.03 -9.97 -11.30
C MET A 150 -4.58 -10.18 -10.87
N LYS A 151 -3.87 -9.09 -10.54
CA LYS A 151 -2.45 -9.12 -10.15
C LYS A 151 -1.99 -7.82 -9.49
N PRO A 152 -0.93 -7.84 -8.66
CA PRO A 152 -0.21 -6.63 -8.30
C PRO A 152 0.42 -5.98 -9.55
N LEU A 153 0.54 -4.65 -9.55
CA LEU A 153 1.16 -3.90 -10.66
C LEU A 153 2.64 -3.60 -10.44
N GLU A 154 3.14 -3.76 -9.22
CA GLU A 154 4.56 -3.61 -8.89
C GLU A 154 5.11 -4.97 -8.45
N ASP A 155 6.31 -5.30 -8.91
CA ASP A 155 7.07 -6.49 -8.45
C ASP A 155 7.84 -6.16 -7.16
N ASP A 156 7.13 -5.54 -6.20
CA ASP A 156 7.68 -5.09 -4.92
C ASP A 156 6.88 -5.67 -3.74
N GLN A 157 7.55 -5.86 -2.61
CA GLN A 157 6.96 -6.36 -1.36
C GLN A 157 5.96 -5.40 -0.73
N THR A 158 6.13 -4.11 -1.01
CA THR A 158 5.35 -2.99 -0.52
C THR A 158 4.32 -2.51 -1.54
N CYS A 159 4.06 -3.30 -2.59
CA CYS A 159 3.08 -2.99 -3.62
C CYS A 159 1.72 -2.69 -2.99
N VAL A 160 1.23 -1.48 -3.25
CA VAL A 160 -0.10 -1.02 -2.83
C VAL A 160 -1.06 -0.84 -3.99
N THR A 161 -0.64 -1.21 -5.20
CA THR A 161 -1.31 -0.90 -6.48
C THR A 161 -1.63 -2.19 -7.23
N TYR A 162 -2.91 -2.42 -7.53
CA TYR A 162 -3.41 -3.68 -8.08
C TYR A 162 -4.22 -3.46 -9.35
N LEU A 163 -4.06 -4.37 -10.31
CA LEU A 163 -4.94 -4.50 -11.46
C LEU A 163 -6.14 -5.35 -11.06
N VAL A 164 -7.33 -4.84 -11.31
CA VAL A 164 -8.59 -5.52 -11.03
C VAL A 164 -9.52 -5.45 -12.24
N GLU A 165 -10.49 -6.35 -12.27
CA GLU A 165 -11.54 -6.39 -13.28
C GLU A 165 -12.91 -6.27 -12.61
N THR A 166 -13.77 -5.41 -13.15
CA THR A 166 -15.14 -5.27 -12.64
C THR A 166 -15.95 -6.54 -12.91
N VAL A 167 -16.81 -6.91 -11.96
CA VAL A 167 -17.61 -8.15 -12.04
C VAL A 167 -18.78 -7.95 -13.01
N GLU A 168 -19.46 -6.81 -12.92
CA GLU A 168 -20.62 -6.50 -13.74
C GLU A 168 -20.24 -6.18 -15.21
N ALA A 169 -21.10 -6.58 -16.15
CA ALA A 169 -20.88 -6.33 -17.58
C ALA A 169 -21.24 -4.88 -17.99
N PRO A 170 -20.48 -4.26 -18.92
CA PRO A 170 -19.26 -4.78 -19.54
C PRO A 170 -18.08 -4.76 -18.56
N GLN A 171 -17.37 -5.89 -18.50
CA GLN A 171 -16.19 -6.00 -17.65
C GLN A 171 -15.12 -5.02 -18.13
N LYS A 172 -14.55 -4.31 -17.17
CA LYS A 172 -13.56 -3.27 -17.38
C LYS A 172 -12.39 -3.46 -16.42
N LYS A 173 -11.18 -3.41 -16.98
CA LYS A 173 -9.93 -3.35 -16.20
C LYS A 173 -9.77 -1.96 -15.59
N ILE A 174 -9.50 -1.93 -14.30
CA ILE A 174 -9.25 -0.71 -13.54
C ILE A 174 -8.07 -0.95 -12.57
N VAL A 175 -7.51 0.13 -12.06
CA VAL A 175 -6.45 0.11 -11.06
C VAL A 175 -7.02 0.48 -9.70
N VAL A 176 -6.73 -0.31 -8.67
CA VAL A 176 -7.04 -0.03 -7.27
C VAL A 176 -5.74 0.18 -6.51
N LYS A 177 -5.60 1.32 -5.83
CA LYS A 177 -4.44 1.67 -5.00
C LYS A 177 -4.87 2.01 -3.57
N PHE A 178 -4.12 1.55 -2.57
CA PHE A 178 -4.38 1.86 -1.16
C PHE A 178 -3.27 2.74 -0.60
N ILE A 179 -3.60 4.00 -0.26
CA ILE A 179 -2.59 5.00 0.11
C ILE A 179 -3.12 5.97 1.18
N THR A 180 -2.21 6.57 1.94
CA THR A 180 -2.56 7.53 3.01
C THR A 180 -2.54 8.99 2.57
N ARG A 181 -1.95 9.28 1.40
CA ARG A 181 -1.85 10.62 0.82
C ARG A 181 -2.05 10.54 -0.68
N TYR A 182 -2.84 11.46 -1.23
CA TYR A 182 -3.13 11.46 -2.66
C TYR A 182 -3.63 12.82 -3.15
N GLY A 183 -3.06 13.31 -4.26
CA GLY A 183 -3.46 14.54 -4.93
C GLY A 183 -4.70 14.37 -5.81
N ALA A 184 -5.85 13.99 -5.22
CA ALA A 184 -7.06 13.67 -5.98
C ALA A 184 -7.56 14.83 -6.86
N ASP A 185 -7.52 16.06 -6.37
CA ASP A 185 -7.94 17.24 -7.14
C ASP A 185 -7.01 17.47 -8.35
N VAL A 186 -5.72 17.22 -8.17
CA VAL A 186 -4.72 17.32 -9.23
C VAL A 186 -4.95 16.23 -10.28
N HIS A 187 -5.15 14.99 -9.84
CA HIS A 187 -5.45 13.87 -10.73
C HIS A 187 -6.71 14.17 -11.55
N ARG A 188 -7.83 14.59 -10.94
CA ARG A 188 -9.05 14.94 -11.69
C ARG A 188 -8.80 16.05 -12.71
N THR A 189 -8.09 17.11 -12.33
CA THR A 189 -7.74 18.22 -13.23
C THR A 189 -6.95 17.73 -14.44
N MET A 190 -5.94 16.89 -14.22
CA MET A 190 -5.11 16.33 -15.29
C MET A 190 -5.89 15.33 -16.16
N ALA A 191 -6.81 14.58 -15.58
CA ALA A 191 -7.66 13.63 -16.28
C ALA A 191 -8.65 14.34 -17.22
N GLU A 192 -9.29 15.42 -16.74
CA GLU A 192 -10.18 16.27 -17.54
C GLU A 192 -9.46 16.91 -18.73
N ALA A 193 -8.16 17.20 -18.58
CA ALA A 193 -7.31 17.73 -19.63
C ALA A 193 -6.71 16.67 -20.57
N GLY A 194 -6.95 15.37 -20.33
CA GLY A 194 -6.44 14.28 -21.15
C GLY A 194 -4.97 13.92 -20.90
N PHE A 195 -4.42 14.25 -19.72
CA PHE A 195 -3.03 13.96 -19.34
C PHE A 195 -2.90 12.90 -18.24
N ALA A 196 -4.01 12.38 -17.71
CA ALA A 196 -4.05 11.35 -16.69
C ALA A 196 -5.24 10.40 -16.93
N PRO A 197 -5.19 9.15 -16.45
CA PRO A 197 -6.34 8.25 -16.49
C PRO A 197 -7.53 8.85 -15.74
N LYS A 198 -8.76 8.42 -16.05
CA LYS A 198 -9.93 8.87 -15.29
C LYS A 198 -9.84 8.35 -13.86
N LEU A 199 -10.00 9.24 -12.88
CA LEU A 199 -10.20 8.88 -11.47
C LEU A 199 -11.67 8.52 -11.23
N HIS A 200 -11.94 7.27 -10.90
CA HIS A 200 -13.27 6.73 -10.60
C HIS A 200 -13.67 6.94 -9.13
N TYR A 201 -12.73 6.75 -8.20
CA TYR A 201 -13.00 6.90 -6.77
C TYR A 201 -11.76 7.36 -6.01
N PHE A 202 -11.98 8.19 -5.00
CA PHE A 202 -11.01 8.48 -3.95
C PHE A 202 -11.75 8.69 -2.63
N GLY A 203 -11.48 7.86 -1.64
CA GLY A 203 -12.21 7.93 -0.39
C GLY A 203 -11.82 6.87 0.64
N PRO A 204 -12.52 6.82 1.78
CA PRO A 204 -12.33 5.78 2.78
C PRO A 204 -12.57 4.38 2.20
N ILE A 205 -11.94 3.40 2.85
CA ILE A 205 -12.08 1.97 2.53
C ILE A 205 -13.23 1.45 3.36
N ASP A 206 -14.26 0.91 2.69
CA ASP A 206 -15.50 0.44 3.29
C ASP A 206 -16.28 1.57 4.00
N THR A 207 -17.57 1.69 3.67
CA THR A 207 -18.44 2.74 4.22
C THR A 207 -19.68 2.17 4.91
N THR A 208 -19.70 0.85 5.12
CA THR A 208 -20.74 0.19 5.90
C THR A 208 -20.69 0.63 7.37
N GLU A 209 -21.83 0.58 8.07
CA GLU A 209 -21.91 1.01 9.48
C GLU A 209 -21.03 0.17 10.42
N ASP A 210 -20.70 -1.06 10.01
CA ASP A 210 -19.80 -1.99 10.71
C ASP A 210 -18.36 -1.97 10.16
N ALA A 211 -18.03 -1.04 9.26
CA ALA A 211 -16.75 -1.00 8.57
C ALA A 211 -15.56 -0.85 9.54
N VAL A 212 -14.52 -1.63 9.29
CA VAL A 212 -13.23 -1.50 10.01
C VAL A 212 -12.62 -0.14 9.67
N SER A 213 -12.31 0.66 10.69
CA SER A 213 -11.60 1.93 10.47
C SER A 213 -10.16 1.66 10.03
N TYR A 214 -9.82 2.08 8.81
CA TYR A 214 -8.45 2.07 8.29
C TYR A 214 -7.71 3.40 8.55
N ASP A 215 -8.19 4.20 9.51
CA ASP A 215 -7.64 5.51 9.90
C ASP A 215 -7.41 6.44 8.69
N LYS A 216 -6.16 6.67 8.30
CA LYS A 216 -5.77 7.57 7.20
C LYS A 216 -5.69 6.87 5.85
N LEU A 217 -5.76 5.54 5.80
CA LEU A 217 -5.69 4.82 4.54
C LEU A 217 -6.93 5.12 3.69
N ARG A 218 -6.73 5.31 2.40
CA ARG A 218 -7.75 5.63 1.40
C ARG A 218 -7.59 4.67 0.23
N MET A 219 -8.70 4.43 -0.45
CA MET A 219 -8.73 3.73 -1.72
C MET A 219 -8.80 4.73 -2.86
N VAL A 220 -7.97 4.50 -3.88
CA VAL A 220 -7.94 5.23 -5.15
C VAL A 220 -8.31 4.22 -6.24
N VAL A 221 -9.28 4.56 -7.09
CA VAL A 221 -9.69 3.73 -8.22
C VAL A 221 -9.59 4.56 -9.49
N MET A 222 -8.89 4.08 -10.51
CA MET A 222 -8.67 4.80 -11.77
C MET A 222 -8.66 3.87 -12.99
N ASP A 223 -8.73 4.44 -14.18
CA ASP A 223 -8.59 3.68 -15.44
C ASP A 223 -7.25 2.93 -15.51
N TYR A 224 -7.28 1.70 -16.03
CA TYR A 224 -6.08 0.99 -16.44
C TYR A 224 -5.66 1.42 -17.85
N MET A 225 -4.41 1.83 -17.99
CA MET A 225 -3.84 2.23 -19.28
C MET A 225 -3.03 1.08 -19.88
N GLU A 226 -3.47 0.55 -21.02
CA GLU A 226 -2.72 -0.47 -21.78
C GLU A 226 -1.52 0.18 -22.48
N GLY A 227 -0.38 0.21 -21.80
CA GLY A 227 0.86 0.81 -22.27
C GLY A 227 2.08 0.33 -21.49
N VAL A 228 3.22 0.98 -21.75
CA VAL A 228 4.50 0.72 -21.07
C VAL A 228 4.99 1.97 -20.38
N THR A 229 5.75 1.84 -19.29
CA THR A 229 6.34 3.01 -18.62
C THR A 229 7.38 3.69 -19.51
N LEU A 230 7.55 5.00 -19.37
CA LEU A 230 8.58 5.75 -20.10
C LEU A 230 9.98 5.21 -19.80
N SER A 231 10.25 4.75 -18.56
CA SER A 231 11.51 4.06 -18.24
C SER A 231 11.73 2.79 -19.07
N ALA A 232 10.68 2.01 -19.35
CA ALA A 232 10.79 0.84 -20.22
C ALA A 232 11.03 1.24 -21.68
N VAL A 233 10.38 2.31 -22.16
CA VAL A 233 10.59 2.85 -23.51
C VAL A 233 12.01 3.38 -23.70
N ILE A 234 12.54 4.12 -22.72
CA ILE A 234 13.92 4.62 -22.74
C ILE A 234 14.92 3.47 -22.81
N LYS A 235 14.70 2.38 -22.05
CA LYS A 235 15.54 1.17 -22.11
C LYS A 235 15.50 0.49 -23.49
N GLN A 236 14.45 0.69 -24.27
CA GLN A 236 14.32 0.16 -25.63
C GLN A 236 14.90 1.10 -26.69
N GLU A 237 15.43 2.27 -26.30
CA GLU A 237 16.08 3.26 -27.18
C GLU A 237 15.19 3.75 -28.35
N ARG A 238 13.86 3.75 -28.15
CA ARG A 238 12.89 4.18 -29.16
C ARG A 238 11.82 5.06 -28.55
N VAL A 239 12.16 6.30 -28.23
CA VAL A 239 11.21 7.25 -27.65
C VAL A 239 10.48 7.99 -28.77
N PRO A 240 9.15 7.87 -28.90
CA PRO A 240 8.43 8.63 -29.91
C PRO A 240 8.46 10.13 -29.59
N ALA A 241 8.76 10.98 -30.58
CA ALA A 241 8.89 12.43 -30.39
C ALA A 241 7.64 13.06 -29.71
N ARG A 242 6.46 12.53 -30.00
CA ARG A 242 5.17 13.00 -29.45
C ARG A 242 5.09 12.89 -27.92
N VAL A 243 5.77 11.91 -27.32
CA VAL A 243 5.83 11.74 -25.86
C VAL A 243 6.43 12.97 -25.20
N VAL A 244 7.53 13.50 -25.74
CA VAL A 244 8.21 14.70 -25.23
C VAL A 244 7.30 15.92 -25.29
N THR A 245 6.60 16.10 -26.42
CA THR A 245 5.66 17.21 -26.61
C THR A 245 4.51 17.13 -25.60
N HIS A 246 3.85 15.97 -25.50
CA HIS A 246 2.74 15.78 -24.58
C HIS A 246 3.18 15.96 -23.12
N LEU A 247 4.38 15.50 -22.74
CA LEU A 247 4.88 15.66 -21.37
C LEU A 247 5.12 17.13 -21.01
N ARG A 248 5.64 17.93 -21.95
CA ARG A 248 5.76 19.39 -21.77
C ARG A 248 4.39 20.05 -21.63
N GLU A 249 3.42 19.65 -22.43
CA GLU A 249 2.06 20.17 -22.38
C GLU A 249 1.36 19.81 -21.08
N ALA A 250 1.52 18.58 -20.60
CA ALA A 250 0.98 18.10 -19.33
C ALA A 250 1.52 18.93 -18.15
N ILE A 251 2.84 19.09 -18.04
CA ILE A 251 3.44 19.86 -16.94
C ILE A 251 3.09 21.35 -17.04
N LYS A 252 3.04 21.91 -18.25
CA LYS A 252 2.59 23.30 -18.45
C LYS A 252 1.14 23.48 -18.00
N HIS A 253 0.25 22.55 -18.34
CA HIS A 253 -1.16 22.58 -17.92
C HIS A 253 -1.28 22.48 -16.40
N LEU A 254 -0.61 21.50 -15.79
CA LEU A 254 -0.54 21.29 -14.35
C LEU A 254 -0.11 22.57 -13.61
N HIS A 255 0.98 23.19 -14.04
CA HIS A 255 1.52 24.40 -13.41
C HIS A 255 0.63 25.61 -13.64
N GLY A 256 0.01 25.70 -14.82
CA GLY A 256 -0.99 26.74 -15.15
C GLY A 256 -2.23 26.67 -14.26
N ALA A 257 -2.62 25.47 -13.82
CA ALA A 257 -3.69 25.25 -12.85
C ALA A 257 -3.26 25.53 -11.39
N GLY A 258 -2.00 25.89 -11.14
CA GLY A 258 -1.48 26.17 -9.79
C GLY A 258 -1.07 24.93 -9.00
N PHE A 259 -0.88 23.80 -9.69
CA PHE A 259 -0.49 22.54 -9.08
C PHE A 259 0.97 22.18 -9.37
N VAL A 260 1.48 21.22 -8.59
CA VAL A 260 2.77 20.56 -8.73
C VAL A 260 2.57 19.05 -8.68
N PHE A 261 3.45 18.31 -9.37
CA PHE A 261 3.39 16.84 -9.43
C PHE A 261 4.22 16.22 -8.31
N GLY A 262 5.45 16.71 -8.12
CA GLY A 262 6.36 16.36 -7.04
C GLY A 262 7.21 15.12 -7.28
N ASP A 263 6.68 14.10 -7.96
CA ASP A 263 7.37 12.84 -8.23
C ASP A 263 7.46 12.50 -9.72
N LEU A 264 7.83 13.49 -10.54
CA LEU A 264 7.90 13.32 -11.99
C LEU A 264 9.10 12.43 -12.35
N CYS A 265 8.85 11.18 -12.71
CA CYS A 265 9.89 10.24 -13.10
C CYS A 265 9.40 9.29 -14.20
N GLY A 266 10.32 8.61 -14.89
CA GLY A 266 9.99 7.70 -16.01
C GLY A 266 9.03 6.55 -15.66
N PRO A 267 9.05 5.96 -14.46
CA PRO A 267 8.05 4.98 -14.04
C PRO A 267 6.62 5.56 -13.93
N ASN A 268 6.49 6.84 -13.57
CA ASN A 268 5.22 7.53 -13.35
C ASN A 268 4.59 8.10 -14.64
N VAL A 269 5.10 7.69 -15.80
CA VAL A 269 4.58 8.08 -17.12
C VAL A 269 4.31 6.81 -17.93
N ILE A 270 3.05 6.61 -18.33
CA ILE A 270 2.66 5.53 -19.24
C ILE A 270 2.63 6.06 -20.68
N VAL A 271 3.26 5.33 -21.59
CA VAL A 271 3.23 5.54 -23.03
C VAL A 271 2.36 4.47 -23.66
N THR A 272 1.25 4.88 -24.26
CA THR A 272 0.31 3.98 -24.93
C THR A 272 0.63 3.82 -26.41
N PRO A 273 0.55 2.60 -26.97
CA PRO A 273 0.68 2.36 -28.41
C PRO A 273 -0.63 2.73 -29.11
N SER A 274 -0.77 3.97 -29.57
CA SER A 274 -1.87 4.38 -30.46
C SER A 274 -1.36 5.38 -31.50
N ASP A 275 -2.15 5.59 -32.56
CA ASP A 275 -1.89 6.60 -33.60
C ASP A 275 -1.80 8.03 -33.00
N GLU A 276 -2.29 8.21 -31.77
CA GLU A 276 -2.12 9.39 -30.93
C GLU A 276 -1.33 9.07 -29.66
N ILE A 277 -0.07 8.63 -29.82
CA ILE A 277 0.87 8.38 -28.71
C ILE A 277 0.73 9.47 -27.65
N THR A 278 0.24 9.09 -26.48
CA THR A 278 -0.02 10.01 -25.37
C THR A 278 0.78 9.57 -24.15
N ALA A 279 1.43 10.54 -23.53
CA ALA A 279 2.10 10.37 -22.25
C ALA A 279 1.09 10.62 -21.13
N TRP A 280 0.77 9.58 -20.36
CA TRP A 280 -0.19 9.64 -19.26
C TRP A 280 0.57 9.71 -17.94
N LEU A 281 0.37 10.79 -17.19
CA LEU A 281 0.89 10.90 -15.83
C LEU A 281 0.05 9.99 -14.92
N ILE A 282 0.75 9.17 -14.14
CA ILE A 282 0.17 8.29 -13.11
C ILE A 282 0.89 8.53 -11.78
N ASP A 283 0.34 8.05 -10.69
CA ASP A 283 0.89 8.21 -9.34
C ASP A 283 0.94 9.68 -8.84
N PHE A 284 -0.19 10.14 -8.33
CA PHE A 284 -0.38 11.50 -7.80
C PHE A 284 -0.19 11.57 -6.28
N ASP A 285 0.55 10.64 -5.66
CA ASP A 285 0.67 10.55 -4.20
C ASP A 285 1.25 11.83 -3.55
N TRP A 286 2.14 12.52 -4.28
CA TRP A 286 2.83 13.72 -3.81
C TRP A 286 2.26 15.01 -4.42
N ALA A 287 1.36 14.87 -5.40
CA ALA A 287 0.83 16.00 -6.14
C ALA A 287 -0.08 16.88 -5.27
N GLY A 288 -0.09 18.18 -5.55
CA GLY A 288 -0.94 19.12 -4.84
C GLY A 288 -0.75 20.56 -5.27
N LYS A 289 -1.16 21.50 -4.42
CA LYS A 289 -0.96 22.92 -4.66
C LYS A 289 0.51 23.30 -4.47
N ASP A 290 1.00 24.10 -5.40
CA ASP A 290 2.35 24.67 -5.43
C ASP A 290 2.72 25.32 -4.07
N GLY A 291 3.83 24.87 -3.49
CA GLY A 291 4.32 25.33 -2.18
C GLY A 291 3.44 24.99 -0.97
N LYS A 292 2.43 24.10 -1.11
CA LYS A 292 1.50 23.72 -0.04
C LYS A 292 1.54 22.23 0.33
N VAL A 293 1.96 21.37 -0.60
CA VAL A 293 2.25 19.97 -0.29
C VAL A 293 3.73 19.80 0.03
N MET A 294 4.03 18.84 0.90
CA MET A 294 5.38 18.60 1.40
C MET A 294 5.88 17.23 0.97
N TYR A 295 7.18 17.11 0.70
CA TYR A 295 7.79 15.81 0.50
C TYR A 295 7.71 14.94 1.76
N PRO A 296 7.59 13.60 1.62
CA PRO A 296 7.71 12.68 2.74
C PRO A 296 9.03 12.87 3.50
N VAL A 297 9.06 12.57 4.80
CA VAL A 297 10.28 12.66 5.63
C VAL A 297 11.43 11.84 5.04
N SER A 298 11.11 10.66 4.54
CA SER A 298 12.08 9.66 4.08
C SER A 298 12.18 9.64 2.56
N ILE A 299 12.66 10.72 1.95
CA ILE A 299 13.00 10.73 0.51
C ILE A 299 14.26 9.88 0.29
N ASN A 300 14.30 9.13 -0.82
CA ASN A 300 15.49 8.41 -1.24
C ASN A 300 16.64 9.38 -1.57
N LYS A 301 17.65 9.45 -0.71
CA LYS A 301 18.81 10.34 -0.87
C LYS A 301 19.85 9.85 -1.89
N GLU A 302 19.69 8.64 -2.42
CA GLU A 302 20.57 8.09 -3.46
C GLU A 302 20.21 8.61 -4.86
N LEU A 303 19.00 9.15 -5.03
CA LEU A 303 18.56 9.79 -6.27
C LEU A 303 19.04 11.23 -6.37
N THR A 304 19.27 11.69 -7.60
CA THR A 304 19.57 13.10 -7.87
C THR A 304 18.27 13.90 -7.89
N TRP A 305 18.09 14.77 -6.91
CA TRP A 305 16.92 15.64 -6.81
C TRP A 305 17.22 17.08 -7.22
N ALA A 306 16.15 17.82 -7.50
CA ALA A 306 16.23 19.26 -7.68
C ALA A 306 16.73 19.94 -6.39
N LYS A 307 17.38 21.10 -6.54
CA LYS A 307 17.78 21.90 -5.38
C LYS A 307 16.55 22.32 -4.58
N GLY A 308 16.54 21.99 -3.28
CA GLY A 308 15.44 22.30 -2.37
C GLY A 308 14.56 21.10 -2.01
N THR A 309 14.68 19.99 -2.75
CA THR A 309 14.00 18.73 -2.44
C THR A 309 14.62 18.06 -1.21
N GLU A 310 13.97 18.23 -0.06
CA GLU A 310 14.31 17.56 1.18
C GLU A 310 13.04 17.12 1.92
N GLY A 311 13.18 16.15 2.83
CA GLY A 311 12.05 15.66 3.58
C GLY A 311 11.38 16.77 4.40
N LEU A 312 10.06 16.82 4.36
CA LEU A 312 9.23 17.89 4.96
C LEU A 312 9.39 19.28 4.33
N ASN A 313 10.14 19.46 3.25
CA ASN A 313 10.14 20.73 2.52
C ASN A 313 8.95 20.80 1.55
N PRO A 314 8.49 22.02 1.20
CA PRO A 314 7.48 22.23 0.17
C PRO A 314 7.90 21.65 -1.17
N ILE A 315 6.90 21.22 -1.94
CA ILE A 315 7.06 20.84 -3.34
C ILE A 315 6.70 22.06 -4.19
N ASP A 316 7.65 22.50 -4.99
CA ASP A 316 7.53 23.67 -5.86
C ASP A 316 7.65 23.26 -7.34
N LYS A 317 7.12 24.09 -8.24
CA LYS A 317 7.13 23.86 -9.69
C LYS A 317 8.53 23.66 -10.26
N GLU A 318 9.53 24.31 -9.68
CA GLU A 318 10.93 24.18 -10.08
C GLU A 318 11.44 22.74 -9.95
N HIS A 319 10.92 21.97 -8.98
CA HIS A 319 11.26 20.56 -8.84
C HIS A 319 10.73 19.73 -10.02
N ASP A 320 9.48 19.96 -10.43
CA ASP A 320 8.91 19.31 -11.62
C ASP A 320 9.67 19.70 -12.90
N LEU A 321 10.05 20.98 -13.06
CA LEU A 321 10.79 21.45 -14.22
C LEU A 321 12.19 20.84 -14.31
N PHE A 322 12.88 20.71 -13.17
CA PHE A 322 14.17 20.03 -13.10
C PHE A 322 14.05 18.56 -13.56
N ASN A 323 13.09 17.83 -13.00
CA ASN A 323 12.85 16.43 -13.35
C ASN A 323 12.41 16.27 -14.81
N LEU A 324 11.55 17.17 -15.30
CA LEU A 324 11.15 17.21 -16.70
C LEU A 324 12.37 17.38 -17.60
N ASN A 325 13.23 18.37 -17.33
CA ASN A 325 14.42 18.59 -18.14
C ASN A 325 15.35 17.38 -18.15
N SER A 326 15.57 16.71 -17.01
CA SER A 326 16.36 15.49 -16.93
C SER A 326 15.79 14.35 -17.80
N ILE A 327 14.46 14.15 -17.76
CA ILE A 327 13.77 13.18 -18.61
C ILE A 327 13.95 13.54 -20.09
N LEU A 328 13.78 14.82 -20.44
CA LEU A 328 13.84 15.27 -21.82
C LEU A 328 15.26 15.21 -22.41
N GLU A 329 16.28 15.51 -21.63
CA GLU A 329 17.68 15.31 -22.01
C GLU A 329 17.94 13.84 -22.34
N THR A 330 17.49 12.94 -21.47
CA THR A 330 17.60 11.49 -21.67
C THR A 330 16.85 11.02 -22.92
N CYS A 331 15.67 11.56 -23.18
CA CYS A 331 14.87 11.19 -24.36
C CYS A 331 15.45 11.74 -25.66
N SER A 332 16.08 12.93 -25.64
CA SER A 332 16.52 13.65 -26.84
C SER A 332 17.55 12.90 -27.69
N THR A 333 18.33 12.01 -27.06
CA THR A 333 19.32 11.15 -27.73
C THR A 333 18.70 9.87 -28.32
N LEU A 334 17.42 9.59 -28.04
CA LEU A 334 16.74 8.33 -28.32
C LEU A 334 15.43 8.54 -29.13
N ILE A 335 15.22 9.73 -29.69
CA ILE A 335 14.03 10.04 -30.47
C ILE A 335 14.05 9.28 -31.80
N VAL A 336 12.95 8.61 -32.12
CA VAL A 336 12.74 7.88 -33.38
C VAL A 336 11.60 8.48 -34.18
#